data_AF-A0A9E0XPA5-F1
#
_entry.id   AF-A0A9E0XPA5-F1
#
_cell.length_a   1.000
_cell.length_b   1.000
_cell.length_c   1.000
_cell.angle_alpha   90.00
_cell.angle_beta   90.00
_cell.angle_gamma   90.00
#
_symmetry.space_group_name_H-M   'P 1'
#
loop_
_entity.id
_entity.type
_entity.pdbx_description
1 polymer ?
#
loop_
_entity_poly.entity_id
_entity_poly.type
_entity_poly.pdbx_seq_one_letter_code
_entity_poly.pdbx_strand_id
1 'polypeptide(L)'
;MEISTLQYVALWAPVVVTVSTVATLLWGVWTYRRNAQSQMQLQALSALQHYLDLAVARPDLASRPEDHPVDAPYAWFAAHALVTAQTLWTLVGEHAEWQRAINAIIRQHRPYLRSGALVCDDFAPEFISYVRERVADLKCAEAGDAT
;
A
#
# COMPACT_ATOMS: atom_id res chain seq x y z
N MET A 1 -33.82 -14.43 -57.16
CA MET A 1 -32.66 -13.52 -57.10
C MET A 1 -31.87 -13.94 -55.87
N GLU A 2 -31.00 -14.95 -56.02
CA GLU A 2 -30.19 -15.47 -54.91
C GLU A 2 -29.09 -14.46 -54.64
N ILE A 3 -29.15 -13.79 -53.49
CA ILE A 3 -28.04 -12.97 -53.00
C ILE A 3 -26.88 -13.95 -52.81
N SER A 4 -25.82 -13.78 -53.61
CA SER A 4 -24.67 -14.69 -53.53
C SER A 4 -24.07 -14.59 -52.13
N THR A 5 -23.67 -15.72 -51.57
CA THR A 5 -23.06 -15.82 -50.23
C THR A 5 -21.89 -14.83 -50.04
N LEU A 6 -21.20 -14.48 -51.14
CA LEU A 6 -20.14 -13.47 -51.17
C LEU A 6 -20.63 -12.04 -50.87
N GLN A 7 -21.80 -11.62 -51.35
CA GLN A 7 -22.36 -10.30 -51.05
C GLN A 7 -22.81 -10.18 -49.60
N TYR A 8 -23.36 -11.26 -49.03
CA TYR A 8 -23.76 -11.29 -47.62
C TYR A 8 -22.55 -11.21 -46.69
N VAL A 9 -21.48 -11.94 -46.99
CA VAL A 9 -20.23 -11.89 -46.23
C VAL A 9 -19.58 -10.50 -46.32
N ALA A 10 -19.55 -9.88 -47.50
CA ALA A 10 -19.00 -8.55 -47.68
C ALA A 10 -19.73 -7.46 -46.88
N LEU A 11 -21.05 -7.61 -46.69
CA LEU A 11 -21.86 -6.65 -45.93
C LEU A 11 -21.63 -6.77 -44.41
N TRP A 12 -21.48 -7.99 -43.90
CA TRP A 12 -21.37 -8.25 -42.45
C TRP A 12 -19.93 -8.28 -41.94
N ALA A 13 -18.94 -8.54 -42.80
CA ALA A 13 -17.53 -8.56 -42.43
C ALA A 13 -17.06 -7.32 -41.65
N PRO A 14 -17.31 -6.07 -42.08
CA PRO A 14 -16.85 -4.90 -41.34
C PRO A 14 -17.52 -4.79 -39.96
N VAL A 15 -18.81 -5.13 -39.85
CA VAL A 15 -19.55 -5.11 -38.57
C VAL A 15 -18.92 -6.09 -37.59
N VAL A 16 -18.66 -7.32 -38.03
CA VAL A 16 -18.03 -8.36 -37.20
C VAL A 16 -16.63 -7.94 -36.76
N VAL A 17 -15.82 -7.38 -37.66
CA VAL A 17 -14.48 -6.87 -37.32
C VAL A 17 -14.57 -5.74 -36.30
N THR A 18 -15.44 -4.74 -36.50
CA THR A 18 -15.59 -3.63 -35.56
C THR A 18 -16.04 -4.10 -34.17
N VAL A 19 -17.03 -4.99 -34.10
CA VAL A 19 -17.50 -5.56 -32.83
C VAL A 19 -16.40 -6.36 -32.13
N SER A 20 -15.63 -7.16 -32.88
CA SER A 20 -14.54 -7.96 -32.33
C SER A 20 -13.41 -7.08 -31.78
N THR A 21 -13.07 -6.00 -32.48
CA THR A 21 -12.07 -5.02 -32.03
C THR A 21 -12.53 -4.33 -30.74
N VAL A 22 -13.79 -3.89 -30.66
CA VAL A 22 -14.33 -3.26 -29.46
C VAL A 22 -14.34 -4.24 -28.28
N ALA A 23 -14.79 -5.48 -28.50
CA ALA A 23 -14.76 -6.51 -27.47
C ALA A 23 -13.33 -6.78 -26.96
N THR A 24 -12.35 -6.81 -27.86
CA THR A 24 -10.93 -7.01 -27.51
C THR A 24 -10.37 -5.84 -26.70
N LEU A 25 -10.72 -4.59 -27.05
CA LEU A 25 -10.29 -3.42 -26.28
C LEU A 25 -10.89 -3.42 -24.88
N LEU A 26 -12.19 -3.72 -24.75
CA LEU A 26 -12.86 -3.82 -23.46
C LEU A 26 -12.25 -4.92 -22.58
N TRP A 27 -12.00 -6.09 -23.18
CA TRP A 27 -11.32 -7.19 -22.50
C TRP A 27 -9.90 -6.79 -22.06
N GLY A 28 -9.14 -6.14 -22.94
CA GLY A 28 -7.80 -5.65 -22.64
C GLY A 28 -7.78 -4.67 -21.47
N VAL A 29 -8.69 -3.69 -21.45
CA VAL A 29 -8.83 -2.72 -20.35
C VAL A 29 -9.20 -3.41 -19.04
N TRP A 30 -10.16 -4.34 -19.07
CA TRP A 30 -10.56 -5.09 -17.88
C TRP A 30 -9.42 -5.94 -17.33
N THR A 31 -8.71 -6.66 -18.22
CA THR A 31 -7.57 -7.50 -17.85
C THR A 31 -6.42 -6.66 -17.29
N TYR A 32 -6.14 -5.51 -17.90
CA TYR A 32 -5.15 -4.56 -17.41
C TYR A 32 -5.46 -4.08 -16.00
N ARG A 33 -6.72 -3.66 -15.74
CA ARG A 33 -7.15 -3.24 -14.41
C ARG A 33 -7.02 -4.36 -13.38
N ARG A 34 -7.43 -5.58 -13.74
CA ARG A 34 -7.31 -6.74 -12.86
C ARG A 34 -5.84 -7.06 -12.54
N ASN A 35 -4.97 -7.00 -13.54
CA ASN A 35 -3.54 -7.24 -13.35
C ASN A 35 -2.89 -6.15 -12.49
N ALA A 36 -3.29 -4.88 -12.65
CA ALA A 36 -2.79 -3.77 -11.83
C ALA A 36 -3.11 -3.98 -10.35
N GLN A 37 -4.33 -4.42 -10.02
CA GLN A 37 -4.71 -4.74 -8.64
C GLN A 37 -3.85 -5.87 -8.05
N SER A 38 -3.63 -6.95 -8.79
CA SER A 38 -2.76 -8.04 -8.33
C SER A 38 -1.32 -7.58 -8.14
N GLN A 39 -0.80 -6.69 -8.99
CA GLN A 39 0.54 -6.14 -8.84
C GLN A 39 0.67 -5.29 -7.58
N MET A 40 -0.32 -4.44 -7.27
CA MET A 40 -0.33 -3.66 -6.02
C MET A 40 -0.31 -4.55 -4.79
N GLN A 41 -1.09 -5.64 -4.78
CA GLN A 41 -1.08 -6.61 -3.68
C GLN A 41 0.26 -7.33 -3.52
N LEU A 42 0.92 -7.68 -4.63
CA LEU A 42 2.25 -8.31 -4.60
C LEU A 42 3.33 -7.34 -4.08
N GLN A 43 3.28 -6.07 -4.49
CA GLN A 43 4.18 -5.03 -3.98
C GLN A 43 3.96 -4.78 -2.49
N ALA A 44 2.71 -4.69 -2.06
CA ALA A 44 2.36 -4.57 -0.64
C ALA A 44 2.87 -5.76 0.17
N LEU A 45 2.67 -6.99 -0.33
CA LEU A 45 3.17 -8.20 0.32
C LEU A 45 4.70 -8.18 0.42
N SER A 46 5.40 -7.81 -0.64
CA SER A 46 6.87 -7.71 -0.64
C SER A 46 7.38 -6.70 0.40
N ALA A 47 6.74 -5.52 0.48
CA ALA A 47 7.09 -4.50 1.48
C ALA A 47 6.86 -5.02 2.92
N LEU A 48 5.76 -5.74 3.15
CA LEU A 48 5.48 -6.35 4.45
C LEU A 48 6.46 -7.48 4.77
N GLN A 49 6.78 -8.34 3.81
CA GLN A 49 7.75 -9.42 3.97
C GLN A 49 9.12 -8.88 4.35
N HIS A 50 9.58 -7.81 3.68
CA HIS A 50 10.85 -7.16 4.01
C HIS A 50 10.89 -6.65 5.47
N TYR A 51 9.79 -6.05 5.94
CA TYR A 51 9.66 -5.66 7.34
C TYR A 51 9.67 -6.86 8.30
N LEU A 52 8.96 -7.94 7.96
CA LEU A 52 8.93 -9.15 8.78
C LEU A 52 10.30 -9.81 8.86
N ASP A 53 11.06 -9.85 7.77
CA ASP A 53 12.44 -10.34 7.75
C ASP A 53 13.32 -9.52 8.68
N LEU A 54 13.16 -8.19 8.68
CA LEU A 54 13.86 -7.30 9.61
C LEU A 54 13.46 -7.56 11.07
N ALA A 55 12.16 -7.76 11.34
CA ALA A 55 11.66 -8.07 12.67
C ALA A 55 12.21 -9.42 13.19
N VAL A 56 12.34 -10.41 12.31
CA VAL A 56 12.98 -11.70 12.62
C VAL A 56 14.48 -11.55 12.87
N ALA A 57 15.16 -10.69 12.12
CA ALA A 57 16.59 -10.42 12.30
C ALA A 57 16.89 -9.59 13.57
N ARG A 58 15.92 -8.82 14.06
CA ARG A 58 16.01 -7.96 15.25
C ARG A 58 14.88 -8.26 16.25
N PRO A 59 14.84 -9.48 16.82
CA PRO A 59 13.75 -9.88 17.70
C PRO A 59 13.68 -9.05 18.98
N ASP A 60 14.83 -8.55 19.44
CA ASP A 60 14.97 -7.64 20.58
C ASP A 60 14.22 -6.32 20.39
N LEU A 61 14.17 -5.81 19.15
CA LEU A 61 13.44 -4.58 18.80
C LEU A 61 11.97 -4.87 18.50
N ALA A 62 11.67 -6.01 17.87
CA ALA A 62 10.31 -6.39 17.49
C ALA A 62 9.43 -6.74 18.70
N SER A 63 10.00 -7.40 19.72
CA SER A 63 9.30 -7.84 20.93
C SER A 63 9.52 -6.94 22.15
N ARG A 64 9.98 -5.70 21.91
CA ARG A 64 10.33 -4.75 22.98
C ARG A 64 9.10 -4.40 23.84
N PRO A 65 9.23 -4.38 25.19
CA PRO A 65 8.16 -3.93 26.07
C PRO A 65 7.81 -2.46 25.86
N GLU A 66 6.53 -2.10 26.01
CA GLU A 66 6.05 -0.72 25.81
C GLU A 66 6.69 0.29 26.78
N ASP A 67 7.06 -0.16 27.99
CA ASP A 67 7.63 0.69 29.04
C ASP A 67 9.11 1.03 28.82
N HIS A 68 9.77 0.40 27.84
CA HIS A 68 11.17 0.72 27.54
C HIS A 68 11.29 2.07 26.83
N PRO A 69 12.29 2.89 27.19
CA PRO A 69 12.51 4.16 26.51
C PRO A 69 12.81 3.93 25.03
N VAL A 70 12.39 4.90 24.21
CA VAL A 70 12.71 4.93 22.79
C VAL A 70 14.19 5.30 22.64
N ASP A 71 15.03 4.30 22.38
CA ASP A 71 16.43 4.49 22.03
C ASP A 71 16.62 4.56 20.51
N ALA A 72 17.81 4.94 20.06
CA ALA A 72 18.11 5.09 18.63
C ALA A 72 17.88 3.78 17.82
N PRO A 73 18.29 2.58 18.29
CA PRO A 73 18.01 1.34 17.58
C PRO A 73 16.51 1.07 17.41
N TYR A 74 15.71 1.28 18.46
CA TYR A 74 14.26 1.08 18.37
C TYR A 74 13.60 2.16 17.51
N ALA A 75 14.01 3.43 17.62
CA ALA A 75 13.51 4.51 16.77
C ALA A 75 13.76 4.22 15.29
N TRP A 76 14.96 3.74 14.92
CA TRP A 76 15.27 3.33 13.56
C TRP A 76 14.37 2.18 13.07
N PHE A 77 14.13 1.18 13.93
CA PHE A 77 13.26 0.05 13.60
C PHE A 77 11.80 0.47 13.46
N ALA A 78 11.30 1.32 14.37
CA ALA A 78 9.95 1.85 14.35
C ALA A 78 9.71 2.75 13.13
N ALA A 79 10.70 3.57 12.74
CA ALA A 79 10.65 4.35 11.51
C ALA A 79 10.53 3.45 10.27
N HIS A 80 11.30 2.36 10.18
CA HIS A 80 11.15 1.38 9.10
C HIS A 80 9.74 0.78 9.08
N ALA A 81 9.22 0.40 10.23
CA ALA A 81 7.87 -0.12 10.36
C ALA A 81 6.83 0.89 9.84
N LEU A 82 6.96 2.17 10.18
CA LEU A 82 6.04 3.21 9.71
C LEU A 82 6.17 3.50 8.21
N VAL A 83 7.37 3.45 7.64
CA VAL A 83 7.56 3.54 6.18
C VAL A 83 6.85 2.37 5.48
N THR A 84 6.95 1.16 6.03
CA THR A 84 6.16 0.02 5.56
C THR A 84 4.67 0.28 5.70
N ALA A 85 4.20 0.80 6.84
CA ALA A 85 2.79 1.12 7.05
C ALA A 85 2.26 2.16 6.06
N GLN A 86 3.01 3.23 5.78
CA GLN A 86 2.66 4.22 4.75
C GLN A 86 2.62 3.56 3.37
N THR A 87 3.62 2.73 3.04
CA THR A 87 3.67 2.04 1.74
C THR A 87 2.45 1.15 1.53
N LEU A 88 2.07 0.37 2.55
CA LEU A 88 0.86 -0.44 2.55
C LEU A 88 -0.40 0.43 2.45
N TRP A 89 -0.46 1.54 3.16
CA TRP A 89 -1.59 2.46 3.10
C TRP A 89 -1.77 3.07 1.71
N THR A 90 -0.68 3.48 1.06
CA THR A 90 -0.71 4.04 -0.30
C THR A 90 -1.08 3.01 -1.36
N LEU A 91 -0.57 1.77 -1.25
CA LEU A 91 -0.81 0.73 -2.26
C LEU A 91 -2.17 0.05 -2.10
N VAL A 92 -2.61 -0.20 -0.87
CA VAL A 92 -3.73 -1.09 -0.55
C VAL A 92 -4.55 -0.62 0.66
N GLY A 93 -4.45 0.64 1.08
CA GLY A 93 -5.07 1.15 2.31
C GLY A 93 -6.61 1.11 2.33
N GLU A 94 -7.26 1.04 1.17
CA GLU A 94 -8.73 0.87 1.06
C GLU A 94 -9.20 -0.57 1.34
N HIS A 95 -8.28 -1.54 1.30
CA HIS A 95 -8.59 -2.94 1.48
C HIS A 95 -8.62 -3.32 2.97
N ALA A 96 -9.75 -3.82 3.45
CA ALA A 96 -9.97 -4.14 4.86
C ALA A 96 -8.97 -5.17 5.43
N GLU A 97 -8.50 -6.12 4.62
CA GLU A 97 -7.47 -7.08 5.02
C GLU A 97 -6.13 -6.39 5.34
N TRP A 98 -5.74 -5.37 4.58
CA TRP A 98 -4.47 -4.67 4.73
C TRP A 98 -4.50 -3.61 5.82
N GLN A 99 -5.67 -2.99 6.04
CA GLN A 99 -5.85 -2.07 7.17
C GLN A 99 -5.52 -2.72 8.51
N ARG A 100 -5.79 -4.03 8.69
CA ARG A 100 -5.42 -4.74 9.92
C ARG A 100 -3.91 -4.78 10.14
N ALA A 101 -3.12 -5.00 9.08
CA ALA A 101 -1.67 -5.01 9.16
C ALA A 101 -1.13 -3.60 9.47
N ILE A 102 -1.62 -2.58 8.77
CA ILE A 102 -1.25 -1.17 9.00
C ILE A 102 -1.55 -0.77 10.45
N ASN A 103 -2.76 -1.06 10.92
CA ASN A 103 -3.18 -0.78 12.30
C ASN A 103 -2.34 -1.53 13.34
N ALA A 104 -1.93 -2.77 13.04
CA ALA A 104 -1.09 -3.55 13.94
C ALA A 104 0.30 -2.91 14.07
N ILE A 105 0.91 -2.47 12.97
CA ILE A 105 2.19 -1.75 12.97
C ILE A 105 2.08 -0.46 13.79
N ILE A 106 1.07 0.37 13.52
CA ILE A 106 0.84 1.63 14.25
C ILE A 106 0.65 1.37 15.74
N ARG A 107 -0.14 0.35 16.11
CA ARG A 107 -0.38 0.00 17.51
C ARG A 107 0.90 -0.46 18.20
N GLN A 108 1.69 -1.31 17.55
CA GLN A 108 2.93 -1.86 18.10
C GLN A 108 3.97 -0.77 18.40
N HIS A 109 4.01 0.28 17.56
CA HIS A 109 4.98 1.37 17.69
C HIS A 109 4.40 2.64 18.33
N ARG A 110 3.30 2.52 19.08
CA ARG A 110 2.74 3.64 19.86
C ARG A 110 3.75 4.36 20.76
N PRO A 111 4.65 3.68 21.49
CA PRO A 111 5.66 4.37 22.29
C PRO A 111 6.53 5.31 21.48
N TYR A 112 6.92 4.90 20.25
CA TYR A 112 7.67 5.74 19.31
C TYR A 112 6.83 6.91 18.78
N LEU A 113 5.56 6.69 18.43
CA LEU A 113 4.65 7.74 17.95
C LEU A 113 4.37 8.82 19.02
N ARG A 114 4.51 8.48 20.30
CA ARG A 114 4.25 9.37 21.45
C ARG A 114 5.50 10.06 21.97
N SER A 115 6.67 9.60 21.59
CA SER A 115 7.94 10.11 22.13
C SER A 115 8.33 11.47 21.56
N GLY A 116 7.77 11.86 20.42
CA GLY A 116 8.21 13.06 19.68
C GLY A 116 9.41 12.80 18.77
N ALA A 117 9.87 11.55 18.64
CA ALA A 117 10.98 11.19 17.75
C ALA A 117 10.57 10.99 16.28
N LEU A 118 9.28 11.12 15.96
CA LEU A 118 8.77 10.95 14.60
C LEU A 118 8.89 12.26 13.80
N VAL A 119 9.68 12.26 12.73
CA VAL A 119 9.72 13.38 11.77
C VAL A 119 8.49 13.30 10.86
N CYS A 120 7.39 13.95 11.24
CA CYS A 120 6.13 13.85 10.51
C CYS A 120 6.20 14.36 9.06
N ASP A 121 7.10 15.30 8.77
CA ASP A 121 7.27 15.90 7.44
C ASP A 121 7.87 14.92 6.41
N ASP A 122 8.47 13.81 6.86
CA ASP A 122 8.97 12.75 5.97
C ASP A 122 7.84 11.84 5.43
N PHE A 123 6.62 12.01 5.94
CA PHE A 123 5.46 11.18 5.62
C PHE A 123 4.40 11.98 4.86
N ALA A 124 3.56 11.28 4.10
CA ALA A 124 2.43 11.88 3.42
C ALA A 124 1.45 12.50 4.44
N PRO A 125 0.95 13.72 4.22
CA PRO A 125 0.10 14.41 5.19
C PRO A 125 -1.22 13.66 5.46
N GLU A 126 -1.74 12.95 4.47
CA GLU A 126 -2.93 12.11 4.61
C GLU A 126 -2.64 10.89 5.49
N PHE A 127 -1.45 10.30 5.37
CA PHE A 127 -1.03 9.20 6.23
C PHE A 127 -0.81 9.66 7.68
N ILE A 128 -0.19 10.83 7.90
CA ILE A 128 -0.05 11.40 9.24
C ILE A 128 -1.42 11.69 9.86
N SER A 129 -2.38 12.18 9.08
CA SER A 129 -3.75 12.39 9.53
C SER A 129 -4.40 11.06 9.96
N TYR A 130 -4.24 10.01 9.15
CA TYR A 130 -4.70 8.65 9.46
C TYR A 130 -4.08 8.08 10.75
N VAL A 131 -2.79 8.33 10.98
CA VAL A 131 -2.09 7.92 12.21
C VAL A 131 -2.60 8.70 13.42
N ARG A 132 -2.81 10.01 13.28
CA ARG A 132 -3.31 10.90 14.35
C ARG A 132 -4.70 10.49 14.82
N GLU A 133 -5.58 10.04 13.93
CA GLU A 133 -6.88 9.48 14.30
C GLU A 133 -6.78 8.23 15.21
N ARG A 134 -5.68 7.48 15.13
CA ARG A 134 -5.47 6.22 15.87
C ARG A 134 -4.60 6.39 17.11
N VAL A 135 -3.81 7.45 17.14
CA VAL A 135 -2.90 7.84 18.22
C VAL A 135 -3.13 9.31 18.49
N ALA A 136 -4.14 9.61 19.32
CA ALA A 136 -4.56 10.99 19.62
C ALA A 136 -3.44 11.84 20.24
N ASP A 137 -2.47 11.19 20.90
CA ASP A 137 -1.29 11.78 21.51
C ASP A 137 -0.02 11.65 20.65
N LEU A 138 -0.19 11.54 19.33
CA LEU A 138 0.90 11.59 18.36
C LEU A 138 1.72 12.88 18.54
N LYS A 139 3.04 12.74 18.69
CA LYS A 139 3.98 13.85 18.75
C LYS A 139 4.95 13.79 17.58
N CYS A 140 5.05 14.91 16.87
CA CYS A 140 6.03 15.10 15.82
C CYS A 140 7.31 15.71 16.40
N ALA A 141 8.46 15.37 15.84
CA ALA A 141 9.73 16.03 16.13
C ALA A 141 9.64 17.51 15.70
N GLU A 142 10.18 18.41 16.53
CA GLU A 142 10.32 19.81 16.13
C GLU A 142 11.44 19.94 15.09
N ALA A 143 11.30 20.86 14.14
CA ALA A 143 12.23 21.07 13.02
C ALA A 143 13.67 21.46 13.42
N GLY A 144 13.99 21.50 14.73
CA GLY A 144 15.30 21.82 15.28
C GLY A 144 16.01 20.68 16.03
N ASP A 145 15.37 19.53 16.25
CA ASP A 145 15.94 18.42 17.05
C ASP A 145 16.69 17.37 16.21
N ALA A 146 16.85 17.60 14.90
CA ALA A 146 17.62 16.76 13.99
C ALA A 146 19.06 17.25 13.83
N THR A 147 19.82 17.32 14.94
CA THR A 147 21.29 17.52 14.92
C THR A 147 21.99 16.57 15.86
#